data_AF-Q0S578-F1
#
_entry.id   AF-Q0S578-F1
#
_cell.length_a   1.000
_cell.length_b   1.000
_cell.length_c   1.000
_cell.angle_alpha   90.00
_cell.angle_beta   90.00
_cell.angle_gamma   90.00
#
_symmetry.space_group_name_H-M   'P 1'
#
loop_
_entity.id
_entity.type
_entity.pdbx_description
1 polymer ?
#
loop_
_entity_poly.entity_id
_entity_poly.type
_entity_poly.pdbx_seq_one_letter_code
_entity_poly.pdbx_strand_id
1 'polypeptide(L)'
;MNHQRIVRTVCFVTVGYVIVLAVWLGWLIEHTPPATIPYQIMGLVAAFGSALGFGMMAAERPSRADRLLERHGLEGWARIEHATPLSRTPDNGELTELDLRLTVPGSESYAGRVVYEVRRENATRFVPGETITILVDPKDRDHIMLCP
;
A
#
# COMPACT_ATOMS: atom_id res chain seq x y z
N MET A 1 3.77 -1.74 -5.73
CA MET A 1 4.08 -2.44 -4.46
C MET A 1 2.84 -2.85 -3.65
N ASN A 2 1.72 -2.12 -3.69
CA ASN A 2 0.48 -2.52 -2.97
C ASN A 2 -0.11 -3.86 -3.45
N HIS A 3 -0.07 -4.14 -4.75
CA HIS A 3 -0.60 -5.40 -5.30
C HIS A 3 0.05 -6.66 -4.70
N GLN A 4 1.37 -6.66 -4.49
CA GLN A 4 2.08 -7.80 -3.91
C GLN A 4 1.76 -7.98 -2.42
N ARG A 5 1.47 -6.90 -1.69
CA ARG A 5 1.01 -6.96 -0.29
C ARG A 5 -0.40 -7.51 -0.20
N ILE A 6 -1.31 -7.03 -1.06
CA ILE A 6 -2.69 -7.52 -1.14
C ILE A 6 -2.69 -9.03 -1.44
N VAL A 7 -1.94 -9.47 -2.46
CA VAL A 7 -1.84 -10.89 -2.82
C VAL A 7 -1.28 -11.73 -1.67
N ARG A 8 -0.22 -11.25 -0.99
CA ARG A 8 0.36 -11.97 0.15
C ARG A 8 -0.61 -12.10 1.32
N THR A 9 -1.35 -11.03 1.64
CA THR A 9 -2.37 -11.04 2.69
C THR A 9 -3.49 -12.01 2.33
N VAL A 10 -4.04 -11.94 1.11
CA VAL A 10 -5.10 -12.84 0.65
C VAL A 10 -4.63 -14.30 0.69
N CYS A 11 -3.41 -14.58 0.23
CA CYS A 11 -2.83 -15.92 0.26
C CYS A 11 -2.69 -16.43 1.71
N PHE A 12 -2.20 -15.60 2.63
CA PHE A 12 -2.05 -15.98 4.04
C PHE A 12 -3.39 -16.28 4.72
N VAL A 13 -4.40 -15.41 4.52
CA VAL A 13 -5.75 -15.61 5.06
C VAL A 13 -6.39 -16.88 4.48
N THR A 14 -6.20 -17.12 3.17
CA THR A 14 -6.72 -18.31 2.50
C THR A 14 -6.09 -19.59 3.03
N VAL A 15 -4.75 -19.62 3.18
CA VAL A 15 -4.05 -20.79 3.74
C VAL A 15 -4.50 -21.05 5.18
N GLY A 16 -4.59 -20.02 6.02
CA GLY A 16 -5.09 -20.15 7.38
C GLY A 16 -6.52 -20.71 7.42
N TYR A 17 -7.40 -20.21 6.55
CA TYR A 17 -8.75 -20.71 6.42
C TYR A 17 -8.80 -22.19 6.00
N VAL A 18 -8.00 -22.58 5.01
CA VAL A 18 -7.93 -23.99 4.56
C VAL A 18 -7.45 -24.92 5.68
N ILE A 19 -6.50 -24.48 6.50
CA ILE A 19 -6.04 -25.25 7.67
C ILE A 19 -7.19 -25.43 8.67
N VAL A 20 -7.89 -24.35 9.03
CA VAL A 20 -9.04 -24.40 9.95
C VAL A 20 -10.14 -25.29 9.38
N LEU A 21 -10.42 -25.18 8.08
CA LEU A 21 -11.42 -25.99 7.39
C LEU A 21 -11.04 -27.48 7.39
N ALA A 22 -9.76 -27.81 7.17
CA ALA A 22 -9.26 -29.18 7.20
C ALA A 22 -9.35 -29.79 8.60
N VAL A 23 -9.02 -29.02 9.65
CA VAL A 23 -9.19 -29.45 11.05
C VAL A 23 -10.68 -29.64 11.39
N TRP A 24 -11.53 -28.75 10.90
CA TRP A 24 -12.97 -28.83 11.12
C TRP A 24 -13.58 -30.08 10.46
N LEU A 25 -13.26 -30.33 9.19
CA LEU A 25 -13.72 -31.50 8.43
C LEU A 25 -13.14 -32.83 8.95
N GLY A 26 -11.86 -32.86 9.29
CA GLY A 26 -11.15 -34.09 9.65
C GLY A 26 -11.31 -34.52 11.11
N TRP A 27 -11.78 -33.62 11.99
CA TRP A 27 -11.86 -33.91 13.42
C TRP A 27 -13.12 -33.36 14.08
N LEU A 28 -13.42 -32.08 13.89
CA LEU A 28 -14.47 -31.41 14.68
C LEU A 28 -15.89 -31.86 14.30
N ILE A 29 -16.13 -32.17 13.03
CA ILE A 29 -17.46 -32.56 12.52
C ILE A 29 -17.96 -33.88 13.14
N GLU A 30 -17.05 -34.82 13.43
CA GLU A 30 -17.38 -36.11 14.06
C GLU A 30 -17.68 -35.97 15.56
N HIS A 31 -17.16 -34.93 16.20
CA HIS A 31 -17.30 -34.66 17.63
C HIS A 31 -18.43 -33.67 17.96
N THR A 32 -19.17 -33.18 16.96
CA THR A 32 -20.21 -32.16 17.18
C THR A 32 -21.62 -32.64 16.83
N PRO A 33 -22.65 -32.20 17.57
CA PRO A 33 -24.02 -32.59 17.30
C PRO A 33 -24.45 -32.12 15.89
N PRO A 34 -25.11 -32.97 15.09
CA PRO A 34 -25.42 -32.67 13.68
C PRO A 34 -26.32 -31.44 13.51
N ALA A 35 -27.14 -31.13 14.50
CA ALA A 35 -27.98 -29.92 14.52
C ALA A 35 -27.19 -28.60 14.54
N THR A 36 -25.91 -28.64 14.91
CA THR A 36 -25.05 -27.44 15.01
C THR A 36 -24.21 -27.18 13.75
N ILE A 37 -24.17 -28.12 12.81
CA ILE A 37 -23.39 -28.02 11.57
C ILE A 37 -23.71 -26.74 10.76
N PRO A 38 -24.99 -26.34 10.56
CA PRO A 38 -25.30 -25.11 9.81
C PRO A 38 -24.74 -23.84 10.47
N TYR A 39 -24.76 -23.78 11.80
CA TYR A 39 -24.22 -22.64 12.55
C TYR A 39 -22.69 -22.58 12.48
N GLN A 40 -22.02 -23.74 12.50
CA GLN A 40 -20.57 -23.82 12.34
C GLN A 40 -20.13 -23.37 10.95
N ILE A 41 -20.85 -23.79 9.90
CA ILE A 41 -20.59 -23.33 8.52
C ILE A 41 -20.76 -21.82 8.41
N MET A 42 -21.85 -21.26 8.96
CA MET A 42 -22.07 -19.81 8.99
C MET A 42 -20.94 -19.08 9.72
N GLY A 43 -20.46 -19.63 10.84
CA GLY A 43 -19.32 -19.08 11.59
C GLY A 43 -18.01 -19.10 10.78
N LEU A 44 -17.72 -20.19 10.08
CA LEU A 44 -16.55 -20.32 9.20
C LEU A 44 -16.58 -19.29 8.07
N VAL A 45 -17.72 -19.14 7.40
CA VAL A 45 -17.90 -18.17 6.31
C VAL A 45 -17.76 -16.74 6.84
N ALA A 46 -18.40 -16.42 7.97
CA ALA A 46 -18.30 -15.10 8.59
C ALA A 46 -16.87 -14.77 9.05
N ALA A 47 -16.17 -15.75 9.63
CA ALA A 47 -14.78 -15.59 10.06
C ALA A 47 -13.84 -15.36 8.86
N PHE A 48 -14.04 -16.11 7.77
CA PHE A 48 -13.27 -15.92 6.54
C PHE A 48 -13.49 -14.54 5.92
N GLY A 49 -14.75 -14.14 5.75
CA GLY A 49 -15.10 -12.83 5.21
C GLY A 49 -14.52 -11.70 6.06
N SER A 50 -14.62 -11.83 7.38
CA SER A 50 -14.06 -10.86 8.33
C SER A 50 -12.53 -10.80 8.25
N ALA A 51 -11.84 -11.95 8.24
CA ALA A 51 -10.38 -12.02 8.13
C ALA A 51 -9.86 -11.43 6.82
N LEU A 52 -10.56 -11.66 5.70
CA LEU A 52 -10.25 -11.02 4.42
C LEU A 52 -10.47 -9.51 4.47
N GLY A 53 -11.61 -9.05 5.00
CA GLY A 53 -11.91 -7.63 5.14
C GLY A 53 -10.86 -6.89 5.98
N PHE A 54 -10.51 -7.45 7.14
CA PHE A 54 -9.43 -6.93 7.98
C PHE A 54 -8.07 -6.99 7.29
N GLY A 55 -7.79 -8.06 6.54
CA GLY A 55 -6.57 -8.22 5.77
C GLY A 55 -6.43 -7.15 4.69
N MET A 56 -7.51 -6.84 3.97
CA MET A 56 -7.53 -5.77 2.96
C MET A 56 -7.32 -4.41 3.59
N MET A 57 -8.05 -4.08 4.67
CA MET A 57 -7.83 -2.84 5.42
C MET A 57 -6.40 -2.69 5.94
N ALA A 58 -5.77 -3.79 6.36
CA ALA A 58 -4.37 -3.77 6.81
C ALA A 58 -3.37 -3.64 5.64
N ALA A 59 -3.67 -4.22 4.48
CA ALA A 59 -2.83 -4.14 3.30
C ALA A 59 -2.82 -2.74 2.67
N GLU A 60 -3.90 -1.98 2.87
CA GLU A 60 -4.06 -0.60 2.39
C GLU A 60 -3.46 0.44 3.35
N ARG A 61 -3.01 0.03 4.55
CA ARG A 61 -2.39 0.97 5.49
C ARG A 61 -1.00 1.44 5.02
N PRO A 62 -0.69 2.75 5.15
CA PRO A 62 0.61 3.30 4.80
C PRO A 62 1.72 2.58 5.58
N SER A 63 2.85 2.36 4.91
CA SER A 63 3.92 1.53 5.46
C SER A 63 4.55 2.20 6.68
N ARG A 64 5.21 1.42 7.56
CA ARG A 64 5.91 1.98 8.72
C ARG A 64 6.99 3.00 8.31
N ALA A 65 7.59 2.82 7.13
CA ALA A 65 8.57 3.75 6.59
C ALA A 65 7.91 5.09 6.25
N ASP A 66 6.75 5.07 5.58
CA ASP A 66 6.00 6.29 5.25
C ASP A 66 5.60 7.08 6.51
N ARG A 67 5.16 6.37 7.57
CA ARG A 67 4.87 7.01 8.88
C ARG A 67 6.09 7.58 9.58
N LEU A 68 7.26 6.97 9.37
CA LEU A 68 8.51 7.47 9.96
C LEU A 68 8.95 8.73 9.21
N LEU A 69 8.78 8.73 7.88
CA LEU A 69 9.04 9.86 6.99
C LEU A 69 8.13 11.05 7.31
N GLU A 70 6.83 10.82 7.53
CA GLU A 70 5.89 11.87 7.97
C GLU A 70 6.32 12.55 9.27
N ARG A 71 7.01 11.84 10.16
CA ARG A 71 7.39 12.36 11.48
C ARG A 71 8.79 12.94 11.55
N HIS A 72 9.72 12.44 10.74
CA HIS A 72 11.16 12.77 10.84
C HIS A 72 11.81 13.08 9.49
N GLY A 73 11.03 13.10 8.40
CA GLY A 73 11.55 13.47 7.09
C GLY A 73 11.99 14.92 7.08
N LEU A 74 13.07 15.18 6.34
CA LEU A 74 13.54 16.54 6.10
C LEU A 74 12.74 17.14 4.95
N GLU A 75 12.20 18.33 5.17
CA GLU A 75 11.53 19.10 4.12
C GLU A 75 12.55 19.57 3.07
N GLY A 76 12.21 19.38 1.81
CA GLY A 76 12.96 19.87 0.67
C GLY A 76 12.05 20.25 -0.48
N TRP A 77 12.67 20.62 -1.60
CA TRP A 77 11.97 20.95 -2.83
C TRP A 77 12.45 20.08 -3.96
N ALA A 78 11.53 19.64 -4.80
CA ALA A 78 11.83 18.90 -6.01
C ALA A 78 11.31 19.66 -7.22
N ARG A 79 12.16 19.88 -8.22
CA ARG A 79 11.72 20.31 -9.54
C ARG A 79 11.42 19.07 -10.38
N ILE A 80 10.25 19.03 -11.00
CA ILE A 80 9.89 17.96 -11.93
C ILE A 80 10.62 18.20 -13.25
N GLU A 81 11.50 17.28 -13.65
CA GLU A 81 12.17 17.34 -14.96
C GLU A 81 11.34 16.62 -16.03
N HIS A 82 10.87 15.42 -15.71
CA HIS A 82 10.04 14.62 -16.59
C HIS A 82 8.95 13.90 -15.81
N ALA A 83 7.80 13.72 -16.46
CA ALA A 83 6.65 12.98 -15.94
C ALA A 83 6.21 11.98 -17.02
N THR A 84 6.41 10.69 -16.74
CA THR A 84 6.07 9.61 -17.66
C THR A 84 4.92 8.79 -17.08
N PRO A 85 3.72 8.83 -17.67
CA PRO A 85 2.62 7.99 -17.21
C PRO A 85 2.91 6.52 -17.51
N LEU A 86 2.80 5.67 -16.50
CA LEU A 86 3.06 4.23 -16.60
C LEU A 86 1.76 3.43 -16.74
N SER A 87 0.77 3.69 -15.87
CA SER A 87 -0.47 2.90 -15.84
C SER A 87 -1.60 3.64 -15.12
N ARG A 88 -2.85 3.26 -15.36
CA ARG A 88 -4.00 3.77 -14.60
C ARG A 88 -4.28 2.91 -13.38
N THR A 89 -4.51 3.57 -12.24
CA THR A 89 -4.90 2.92 -10.99
C THR A 89 -6.44 2.77 -10.92
N PRO A 90 -6.98 1.76 -10.21
CA PRO A 90 -8.43 1.56 -10.09
C PRO A 90 -9.19 2.75 -9.50
N ASP A 91 -8.53 3.58 -8.67
CA ASP A 91 -9.11 4.76 -8.01
C ASP A 91 -9.14 6.00 -8.90
N ASN A 92 -9.15 5.82 -10.23
CA ASN A 92 -9.17 6.90 -11.23
C ASN A 92 -7.94 7.83 -11.15
N GLY A 93 -6.83 7.33 -10.59
CA GLY A 93 -5.50 7.93 -10.59
C GLY A 93 -4.63 7.40 -11.72
N GLU A 94 -3.51 8.09 -11.99
CA GLU A 94 -2.49 7.65 -12.95
C GLU A 94 -1.16 7.47 -12.22
N LEU A 95 -0.63 6.24 -12.30
CA LEU A 95 0.70 5.94 -11.82
C LEU A 95 1.70 6.56 -12.78
N THR A 96 2.45 7.54 -12.30
CA THR A 96 3.38 8.35 -13.08
C THR A 96 4.77 8.25 -12.48
N GLU A 97 5.75 7.96 -13.32
CA GLU A 97 7.16 8.06 -12.99
C GLU A 97 7.60 9.52 -13.12
N LEU A 98 8.03 10.11 -12.02
CA LEU A 98 8.52 11.47 -11.95
C LEU A 98 10.04 11.45 -11.79
N ASP A 99 10.74 11.99 -12.78
CA ASP A 99 12.17 12.30 -12.64
C ASP A 99 12.28 13.70 -12.01
N LEU A 100 12.93 13.76 -10.85
CA LEU A 100 12.95 14.91 -9.96
C LEU A 100 14.38 15.38 -9.73
N ARG A 101 14.58 16.70 -9.76
CA ARG A 101 15.79 17.34 -9.22
C ARG A 101 15.51 17.85 -7.81
N LEU A 102 16.09 17.16 -6.84
CA LEU A 102 15.86 17.33 -5.42
C LEU A 102 16.84 18.35 -4.85
N THR A 103 16.35 19.28 -4.03
CA THR A 103 17.14 20.29 -3.33
C THR A 103 16.73 20.27 -1.87
N VAL A 104 17.63 19.79 -1.02
CA VAL A 104 17.45 19.70 0.44
C VAL A 104 18.41 20.69 1.10
N PRO A 105 17.96 21.52 2.05
CA PRO A 105 18.84 22.43 2.79
C PRO A 105 20.04 21.69 3.40
N GLY A 106 21.26 22.14 3.08
CA GLY A 106 22.50 21.54 3.58
C GLY A 106 23.03 20.34 2.78
N SER A 107 22.42 20.00 1.64
CA SER A 107 22.93 19.01 0.68
C SER A 107 23.03 19.61 -0.72
N GLU A 108 23.94 19.08 -1.55
CA GLU A 108 23.97 19.41 -2.97
C GLU A 108 22.72 18.87 -3.66
N SER A 109 22.23 19.58 -4.69
CA SER A 109 21.08 19.13 -5.46
C SER A 109 21.41 17.82 -6.18
N TYR A 110 20.51 16.84 -6.12
CA TYR A 110 20.69 15.52 -6.71
C TYR A 110 19.46 15.08 -7.51
N ALA A 111 19.66 14.20 -8.48
CA ALA A 111 18.58 13.61 -9.26
C ALA A 111 18.00 12.41 -8.51
N GLY A 112 16.68 12.28 -8.50
CA GLY A 112 16.00 11.10 -7.98
C GLY A 112 14.74 10.81 -8.78
N ARG A 113 14.26 9.58 -8.65
CA ARG A 113 13.14 9.07 -9.43
C ARG A 113 12.10 8.48 -8.50
N VAL A 114 10.87 8.94 -8.63
CA VAL A 114 9.77 8.52 -7.76
C VAL A 114 8.60 8.09 -8.62
N VAL A 115 8.07 6.90 -8.33
CA VAL A 115 6.81 6.44 -8.92
C VAL A 115 5.68 6.84 -7.98
N TYR A 116 4.82 7.72 -8.44
CA TYR A 116 3.74 8.28 -7.63
C TYR A 116 2.39 8.15 -8.31
N GLU A 117 1.35 7.92 -7.53
CA GLU A 117 -0.01 7.94 -8.05
C GLU A 117 -0.55 9.37 -8.07
N VAL A 118 -0.61 9.95 -9.27
CA VAL A 118 -1.17 11.28 -9.49
C VAL A 118 -2.67 11.15 -9.64
N ARG A 119 -3.41 11.66 -8.65
CA ARG A 119 -4.87 11.82 -8.75
C ARG A 119 -5.19 12.89 -9.80
N ARG A 120 -6.27 12.69 -10.54
CA ARG A 120 -6.71 13.60 -11.62
C ARG A 120 -6.88 15.05 -11.15
N GLU A 121 -7.29 15.24 -9.90
CA GLU A 121 -7.45 16.55 -9.25
C GLU A 121 -6.12 17.32 -9.13
N ASN A 122 -5.01 16.60 -8.97
CA ASN A 122 -3.68 17.17 -8.77
C ASN A 122 -2.81 17.12 -10.03
N ALA A 123 -3.31 16.58 -11.14
CA ALA A 123 -2.55 16.37 -12.37
C ALA A 123 -1.91 17.66 -12.92
N THR A 124 -2.53 18.82 -12.67
CA THR A 124 -2.00 20.14 -13.07
C THR A 124 -0.78 20.59 -12.27
N ARG A 125 -0.53 20.02 -11.07
CA ARG A 125 0.67 20.31 -10.26
C ARG A 125 1.85 19.40 -10.61
N PHE A 126 1.59 18.25 -11.23
CA PHE A 126 2.62 17.28 -11.59
C PHE A 126 3.04 17.42 -13.07
N VAL A 127 3.44 18.64 -13.44
CA VAL A 127 3.86 18.99 -14.80
C VAL A 127 5.37 19.31 -14.80
N PRO A 128 6.12 18.91 -15.86
CA PRO A 128 7.53 19.30 -15.99
C PRO A 128 7.76 20.81 -15.83
N GLY A 129 8.76 21.17 -15.03
CA GLY A 129 9.11 22.56 -14.70
C GLY A 129 8.53 23.07 -13.38
N GLU A 130 7.48 22.43 -12.85
CA GLU A 130 6.91 22.78 -11.55
C GLU A 130 7.82 22.38 -10.39
N THR A 131 7.73 23.13 -9.30
CA THR A 131 8.47 22.87 -8.06
C THR A 131 7.49 22.46 -6.97
N ILE A 132 7.69 21.28 -6.42
CA ILE A 132 6.84 20.68 -5.39
C ILE A 132 7.62 20.45 -4.10
N THR A 133 6.90 20.48 -2.99
CA THR A 133 7.45 20.13 -1.68
C THR A 133 7.58 18.61 -1.53
N ILE A 134 8.69 18.20 -0.92
CA ILE A 134 9.00 16.79 -0.66
C ILE A 134 9.44 16.61 0.79
N LEU A 135 9.23 15.42 1.33
CA LEU A 135 9.95 14.93 2.49
C LEU A 135 10.93 13.83 2.07
N VAL A 136 12.13 13.88 2.61
CA VAL A 136 13.20 12.91 2.33
C VAL A 136 13.64 12.23 3.64
N ASP A 137 13.89 10.92 3.61
CA ASP A 137 14.47 10.24 4.77
C ASP A 137 15.93 10.68 4.96
N PRO A 138 16.34 11.20 6.13
CA PRO A 138 17.74 11.52 6.39
C PRO A 138 18.69 10.31 6.34
N LYS A 139 18.17 9.09 6.52
CA LYS A 139 18.94 7.83 6.51
C LYS A 139 18.92 7.13 5.15
N ASP A 140 17.90 7.39 4.33
CA ASP A 140 17.74 6.79 3.00
C ASP A 140 17.26 7.84 1.99
N ARG A 141 18.21 8.41 1.26
CA ARG A 141 17.96 9.56 0.36
C ARG A 141 17.10 9.22 -0.86
N ASP A 142 16.91 7.93 -1.13
CA ASP A 142 16.05 7.43 -2.21
C ASP A 142 14.60 7.25 -1.75
N HIS A 143 14.34 7.28 -0.43
CA HIS A 143 12.99 7.26 0.12
C HIS A 143 12.45 8.69 0.21
N ILE A 144 11.66 9.06 -0.78
CA ILE A 144 11.09 10.40 -0.94
C ILE A 144 9.57 10.31 -0.93
N MET A 145 8.92 11.15 -0.14
CA MET A 145 7.46 11.33 -0.15
C MET A 145 7.12 12.71 -0.71
N LEU A 146 6.17 12.71 -1.64
CA LEU A 146 5.69 13.94 -2.28
C LEU A 146 4.60 14.54 -1.40
N CYS A 147 4.73 15.84 -1.10
CA CYS A 147 3.73 16.60 -0.35
C CYS A 147 3.03 17.58 -1.29
N PRO A 148 1.87 17.20 -1.83
CA PRO A 148 1.08 18.04 -2.73
C PRO A 148 0.40 19.21 -2.02
#